data_AF-A0A3C0G8G7-F1
#
_entry.id   AF-A0A3C0G8G7-F1
#
_cell.length_a   1.000
_cell.length_b   1.000
_cell.length_c   1.000
_cell.angle_alpha   90.00
_cell.angle_beta   90.00
_cell.angle_gamma   90.00
#
_symmetry.space_group_name_H-M   'P 1'
#
loop_
_entity.id
_entity.type
_entity.pdbx_description
1 polymer ?
#
loop_
_entity_poly.entity_id
_entity_poly.type
_entity_poly.pdbx_seq_one_letter_code
_entity_poly.pdbx_strand_id
1 'polypeptide(L)' 'SAVDRNRIKRLLRESYRRNKAEVFNNTDANFAFLFLYLGKDMPTFEQLDHKMKLVLNKFKLQIDEKNIK' A
#
# COMPACT_ATOMS: atom_id res chain seq x y z
N SER A 1 4.68 21.58 5.92
CA SER A 1 4.08 21.75 7.27
C SER A 1 3.86 20.40 7.95
N ALA A 2 3.73 20.36 9.29
CA ALA A 2 3.25 19.17 10.01
C ALA A 2 1.87 18.71 9.53
N VAL A 3 1.03 19.67 9.12
CA VAL A 3 -0.29 19.44 8.51
C VAL A 3 -0.17 18.62 7.23
N ASP A 4 0.74 18.97 6.33
CA ASP A 4 0.95 18.26 5.05
C ASP A 4 1.41 16.83 5.29
N ARG A 5 2.36 16.63 6.21
CA ARG A 5 2.81 15.27 6.60
C ARG A 5 1.64 14.42 7.09
N ASN A 6 0.75 14.99 7.90
CA ASN A 6 -0.42 14.29 8.40
C ASN A 6 -1.41 13.96 7.28
N ARG A 7 -1.61 14.87 6.32
CA ARG A 7 -2.45 14.64 5.14
C ARG A 7 -1.89 13.53 4.25
N ILE A 8 -0.59 13.54 3.96
CA ILE A 8 0.08 12.47 3.20
C ILE A 8 -0.09 11.12 3.91
N LYS A 9 0.16 11.06 5.23
CA LYS A 9 -0.03 9.83 6.02
C LYS A 9 -1.49 9.35 6.01
N ARG A 10 -2.47 10.25 6.03
CA ARG A 10 -3.89 9.89 5.89
C ARG A 10 -4.18 9.30 4.51
N LEU A 11 -3.72 9.95 3.45
CA LEU A 11 -3.93 9.45 2.08
C LEU A 11 -3.30 8.06 1.89
N LEU A 12 -2.06 7.86 2.35
CA LEU A 12 -1.40 6.55 2.30
C LEU A 12 -2.21 5.46 3.01
N ARG A 13 -2.71 5.75 4.22
CA ARG A 13 -3.53 4.80 4.99
C ARG A 13 -4.83 4.46 4.28
N GLU A 14 -5.50 5.45 3.70
CA GLU A 14 -6.75 5.22 2.96
C GLU A 14 -6.52 4.42 1.67
N SER A 15 -5.47 4.75 0.91
CA SER A 15 -5.07 3.97 -0.26
C SER A 15 -4.74 2.53 0.12
N TYR A 16 -4.03 2.30 1.23
CA TYR A 16 -3.78 0.93 1.72
C TYR A 16 -5.08 0.24 2.15
N ARG A 17 -5.91 0.89 2.97
CA ARG A 17 -7.16 0.32 3.51
C ARG A 17 -8.08 -0.15 2.38
N ARG A 18 -8.21 0.63 1.31
CA ARG A 18 -9.04 0.28 0.15
C ARG A 18 -8.55 -0.96 -0.60
N ASN A 19 -7.23 -1.14 -0.72
CA ASN A 19 -6.62 -2.20 -1.54
C ASN A 19 -6.16 -3.41 -0.72
N LYS A 20 -6.26 -3.37 0.61
CA LYS A 20 -5.83 -4.45 1.51
C LYS A 20 -6.46 -5.80 1.16
N ALA A 21 -7.76 -5.82 0.87
CA ALA A 21 -8.48 -7.06 0.57
C ALA A 21 -7.91 -7.81 -0.66
N GLU A 22 -7.32 -7.10 -1.62
CA GLU A 22 -6.75 -7.72 -2.83
C GLU A 22 -5.60 -8.69 -2.53
N VAL A 23 -4.89 -8.47 -1.40
CA VAL A 23 -3.75 -9.29 -0.96
C VAL A 23 -4.17 -10.34 0.07
N PHE A 24 -5.03 -9.99 1.03
CA PHE A 24 -5.25 -10.81 2.22
C PHE A 24 -6.45 -11.77 2.15
N ASN A 25 -7.31 -11.67 1.13
CA ASN A 25 -8.51 -12.52 1.07
C ASN A 25 -8.21 -14.02 0.91
N ASN A 26 -7.02 -14.40 0.43
CA ASN A 26 -6.67 -15.78 0.08
C ASN A 26 -5.40 -16.27 0.80
N THR A 27 -4.98 -15.63 1.89
CA THR A 27 -3.73 -15.98 2.57
C THR A 27 -3.89 -15.89 4.08
N ASP A 28 -3.59 -16.98 4.79
CA ASP A 28 -3.64 -17.05 6.27
C ASP A 28 -2.43 -16.40 6.96
N ALA A 29 -1.48 -15.87 6.17
CA ALA A 29 -0.25 -15.27 6.66
C ALA A 29 -0.46 -13.82 7.14
N ASN A 30 0.08 -13.54 8.32
CA ASN A 30 0.08 -12.20 8.90
C ASN A 30 1.34 -11.43 8.49
N PHE A 31 1.15 -10.28 7.85
CA PHE A 31 2.24 -9.39 7.42
C PHE A 31 2.15 -8.02 8.11
N ALA A 32 3.31 -7.49 8.50
CA ALA A 32 3.44 -6.11 8.96
C ALA A 32 4.06 -5.25 7.85
N PHE A 33 3.41 -4.14 7.50
CA PHE A 33 3.90 -3.22 6.47
C PHE A 33 4.32 -1.86 7.05
N LEU A 34 5.42 -1.34 6.53
CA LEU A 34 5.85 0.05 6.73
C LEU A 34 5.90 0.76 5.37
N PHE A 35 5.11 1.82 5.22
CA PHE A 35 5.09 2.64 4.01
C PHE A 35 5.82 3.96 4.24
N LEU A 36 6.77 4.28 3.35
CA LEU A 36 7.54 5.52 3.38
C LEU A 36 7.20 6.36 2.15
N TYR A 37 6.91 7.64 2.38
CA TYR A 37 6.75 8.63 1.31
C TYR A 37 8.01 9.47 1.18
N LEU A 38 8.67 9.39 0.04
CA LEU A 38 9.92 10.10 -0.26
C LEU A 38 9.73 11.29 -1.21
N GLY A 39 8.49 11.57 -1.63
CA GLY A 39 8.18 12.70 -2.50
C GLY A 39 8.28 14.04 -1.77
N LYS A 40 8.59 15.10 -2.51
CA LYS A 40 8.67 16.47 -1.98
C LYS A 40 7.32 17.21 -2.04
N ASP A 41 6.46 16.80 -2.98
CA ASP A 41 5.20 17.46 -3.26
C ASP A 41 4.01 16.80 -2.56
N MET A 42 2.87 17.48 -2.52
CA MET A 42 1.63 16.86 -2.04
C MET A 42 1.07 15.94 -3.14
N PRO A 43 0.94 14.62 -2.89
CA PRO A 43 0.34 13.72 -3.86
C PRO A 43 -1.19 13.85 -3.85
N THR A 44 -1.82 13.53 -4.98
CA THR A 44 -3.27 13.31 -5.00
C THR A 44 -3.63 11.92 -4.49
N PHE A 45 -4.90 11.72 -4.15
CA PHE A 45 -5.38 10.40 -3.76
C PHE A 45 -5.26 9.39 -4.90
N GLU A 46 -5.60 9.75 -6.15
CA GLU A 46 -5.50 8.79 -7.27
C GLU A 46 -4.06 8.33 -7.50
N GLN A 47 -3.09 9.24 -7.37
CA GLN A 47 -1.68 8.91 -7.50
C GLN A 47 -1.24 7.89 -6.46
N LEU A 48 -1.61 8.09 -5.19
CA LEU A 48 -1.27 7.15 -4.11
C LEU A 48 -2.05 5.84 -4.22
N ASP A 49 -3.33 5.87 -4.57
CA ASP A 49 -4.15 4.66 -4.77
C ASP A 49 -3.58 3.78 -5.87
N HIS A 50 -3.23 4.37 -7.02
CA HIS A 50 -2.63 3.64 -8.13
C HIS A 50 -1.27 3.04 -7.75
N LYS A 51 -0.39 3.81 -7.11
CA LYS A 51 0.92 3.29 -6.67
C LYS A 51 0.78 2.21 -5.59
N MET A 52 -0.17 2.35 -4.67
CA MET A 52 -0.43 1.36 -3.63
C MET A 52 -0.88 0.02 -4.23
N LYS A 53 -1.83 0.04 -5.19
CA LYS A 53 -2.24 -1.16 -5.93
C LYS A 53 -1.07 -1.86 -6.60
N LEU A 54 -0.20 -1.10 -7.28
CA LEU A 54 0.97 -1.68 -7.94
C LEU A 54 1.92 -2.37 -6.96
N VAL A 55 2.19 -1.75 -5.80
CA VAL A 55 3.08 -2.33 -4.78
C VAL A 55 2.46 -3.60 -4.18
N LEU A 56 1.18 -3.53 -3.81
CA LEU A 56 0.46 -4.66 -3.21
C LEU A 56 0.31 -5.83 -4.18
N ASN A 57 0.02 -5.58 -5.46
CA ASN A 57 -0.04 -6.62 -6.48
C ASN A 57 1.32 -7.28 -6.72
N LYS A 58 2.41 -6.51 -6.74
CA LYS A 58 3.77 -7.09 -6.81
C LYS A 58 4.08 -7.98 -5.61
N PHE A 59 3.71 -7.53 -4.42
CA PHE A 59 3.85 -8.34 -3.20
C PHE A 59 3.01 -9.62 -3.28
N LYS A 60 1.76 -9.52 -3.75
CA LYS A 60 0.86 -10.67 -3.96
C LYS A 60 1.49 -11.72 -4.88
N LEU A 61 2.03 -11.30 -6.03
CA LEU A 61 2.70 -12.24 -6.94
C LEU A 61 3.88 -12.94 -6.27
N GLN A 62 4.66 -12.22 -5.46
CA GLN A 62 5.79 -12.82 -4.73
C GLN A 62 5.37 -13.83 -3.65
N ILE A 63 4.24 -13.62 -2.97
CA ILE A 63 3.73 -14.60 -2.01
C ILE A 63 3.15 -15.82 -2.72
N ASP A 64 2.44 -15.62 -3.84
CA ASP A 64 1.82 -16.70 -4.62
C ASP A 64 2.91 -17.61 -5.23
N GLU A 65 3.98 -17.03 -5.80
CA GLU A 65 5.13 -17.79 -6.30
C GLU A 65 5.82 -18.63 -5.21
N LYS A 66 5.89 -18.11 -3.98
CA LYS A 66 6.48 -18.84 -2.84
C LYS A 66 5.58 -19.94 -2.30
N ASN A 67 4.25 -19.81 -2.45
CA ASN A 67 3.30 -20.84 -2.03
C ASN A 67 3.23 -22.02 -3.03
N ILE A 68 3.65 -21.80 -4.29
CA ILE A 68 3.67 -22.84 -5.34
C ILE A 68 4.94 -23.70 -5.29
N LYS A 69 6.03 -23.19 -4.68
CA LYS A 69 7.29 -23.93 -4.48
C LYS A 69 7.32 -24.65 -3.14
#